data_AF-A0A7W1DK48-F1
#
_entry.id   AF-A0A7W1DK48-F1
#
_cell.length_a   1.000
_cell.length_b   1.000
_cell.length_c   1.000
_cell.angle_alpha   90.00
_cell.angle_beta   90.00
_cell.angle_gamma   90.00
#
_symmetry.space_group_name_H-M   'P 1'
#
loop_
_entity.id
_entity.type
_entity.pdbx_description
1 polymer ?
#
loop_
_entity_poly.entity_id
_entity_poly.type
_entity_poly.pdbx_seq_one_letter_code
_entity_poly.pdbx_strand_id
1 'polypeptide(L)'
;MEGVRYGLYHGRPRELTINIALCWKVAKSRAKEPDEPWYLATTFEDAKSATNWYWQRGWIEQSFRDAKSRFGLNRVKVGSPERLSRLLMALSTALSWLTLMGLPESGLLPEGFRAAVSAWGRVSVSSMALWLLEKLGNIPLCCLPRTSSDG
;
A
#
# COMPACT_ATOMS: atom_id res chain seq x y z
N MET A 1 19.57 -9.78 38.82
CA MET A 1 18.63 -9.96 37.70
C MET A 1 19.10 -9.08 36.56
N GLU A 2 19.62 -9.71 35.51
CA GLU A 2 20.14 -9.05 34.31
C GLU A 2 18.97 -8.39 33.56
N GLY A 3 18.90 -7.06 33.59
CA GLY A 3 17.89 -6.32 32.86
C GLY A 3 18.12 -6.47 31.36
N VAL A 4 17.11 -6.96 30.63
CA VAL A 4 17.17 -7.08 29.17
C VAL A 4 17.39 -5.69 28.55
N ARG A 5 18.58 -5.46 27.98
CA ARG A 5 18.95 -4.18 27.34
C ARG A 5 18.47 -4.18 25.90
N TYR A 6 17.35 -3.52 25.62
CA TYR A 6 16.88 -3.29 24.26
C TYR A 6 17.55 -2.04 23.68
N GLY A 7 18.21 -2.15 22.51
CA GLY A 7 18.70 -1.00 21.73
C GLY A 7 20.20 -0.75 21.81
N LEU A 8 21.00 -1.51 21.06
CA LEU A 8 22.38 -1.15 20.75
C LEU A 8 22.41 -0.38 19.43
N TYR A 9 22.86 0.88 19.45
CA TYR A 9 23.17 1.65 18.24
C TYR A 9 24.70 1.77 18.13
N HIS A 10 25.28 1.16 17.10
CA HIS A 10 26.74 1.01 16.96
C HIS A 10 27.44 0.44 18.22
N GLY A 11 26.84 -0.57 18.86
CA GLY A 11 27.42 -1.23 20.03
C GLY A 11 27.34 -0.46 21.34
N ARG A 12 26.69 0.72 21.37
CA ARG A 12 26.47 1.49 22.60
C ARG A 12 25.00 1.42 23.02
N PRO A 13 24.72 1.26 24.33
CA PRO A 13 23.35 1.34 24.84
C PRO A 13 22.82 2.75 24.60
N ARG A 14 21.64 2.84 23.99
CA ARG A 14 20.96 4.11 23.73
C ARG A 14 19.61 4.11 24.45
N GLU A 15 19.38 5.15 25.23
CA GLU A 15 18.06 5.40 25.78
C GLU A 15 17.09 5.75 24.64
N LEU A 16 15.97 5.05 24.57
CA LEU A 16 15.01 5.18 23.50
C LEU A 16 13.65 5.50 24.10
N THR A 17 13.21 6.75 23.93
CA THR A 17 11.87 7.18 24.30
C THR A 17 10.91 6.70 23.22
N ILE A 18 9.89 5.95 23.63
CA ILE A 18 8.82 5.48 22.76
C ILE A 18 7.47 5.83 23.38
N ASN A 19 6.55 6.30 22.55
CA ASN A 19 5.18 6.56 22.95
C ASN A 19 4.34 5.31 22.72
N ILE A 20 3.33 5.10 23.56
CA ILE A 20 2.36 4.03 23.40
C ILE A 20 1.00 4.66 23.11
N ALA A 21 0.43 4.36 21.95
CA ALA A 21 -0.91 4.76 21.57
C ALA A 21 -1.88 3.58 21.70
N LEU A 22 -2.98 3.81 22.41
CA LEU A 22 -4.11 2.89 22.49
C LEU A 22 -5.27 3.49 21.70
N CYS A 23 -5.77 2.77 20.70
CA CYS A 23 -6.90 3.24 19.91
C CYS A 23 -7.80 2.10 19.45
N TRP A 24 -9.10 2.38 19.37
CA TRP A 24 -10.04 1.49 18.71
C TRP A 24 -10.08 1.82 17.23
N LYS A 25 -10.14 0.79 16.39
CA LYS A 25 -10.34 0.98 14.95
C LYS A 25 -11.74 1.53 14.72
N VAL A 26 -11.88 2.83 14.49
CA VAL A 26 -13.16 3.41 14.07
C VAL A 26 -13.43 2.96 12.63
N ALA A 27 -14.42 2.08 12.46
CA ALA A 27 -14.78 1.56 11.16
C ALA A 27 -15.42 2.67 10.30
N LYS A 28 -14.87 2.94 9.10
CA LYS A 28 -15.44 3.93 8.14
C LYS A 28 -16.78 3.50 7.54
N SER A 29 -17.20 2.26 7.75
CA SER A 29 -18.53 1.73 7.44
C SER A 29 -18.91 0.72 8.52
N ARG A 30 -20.15 0.21 8.54
CA ARG A 30 -20.70 -0.80 9.48
C ARG A 30 -19.95 -2.15 9.53
N ALA A 31 -18.63 -2.18 9.37
CA ALA A 31 -17.80 -3.32 9.70
C ALA A 31 -17.74 -3.45 11.22
N LYS A 32 -17.95 -4.68 11.70
CA LYS A 32 -17.85 -5.09 13.11
C LYS A 32 -16.64 -4.41 13.77
N GLU A 33 -16.87 -3.73 14.89
CA GLU A 33 -15.77 -3.21 15.71
C GLU A 33 -14.83 -4.38 16.05
N PRO A 34 -13.51 -4.20 15.92
CA PRO A 34 -12.59 -5.27 16.28
C PRO A 34 -12.77 -5.61 17.76
N ASP A 35 -12.69 -6.91 18.07
CA ASP A 35 -12.90 -7.42 19.42
C ASP A 35 -11.80 -6.94 20.39
N GLU A 36 -10.67 -6.42 19.88
CA GLU A 36 -9.54 -5.88 20.66
C GLU A 36 -9.05 -4.52 20.11
N PRO A 37 -8.57 -3.61 20.97
CA PRO A 37 -7.99 -2.34 20.55
C PRO A 37 -6.59 -2.51 19.94
N TRP A 38 -6.16 -1.52 19.18
CA TRP A 38 -4.78 -1.44 18.71
C TRP A 38 -3.87 -0.84 19.77
N TYR A 39 -2.79 -1.56 20.08
CA TYR A 39 -1.67 -1.11 20.89
C TYR A 39 -0.49 -0.80 19.97
N LEU A 40 -0.15 0.48 19.82
CA LEU A 40 0.88 0.94 18.91
C LEU A 40 2.05 1.53 19.69
N ALA A 41 3.23 0.95 19.52
CA ALA A 41 4.48 1.57 19.96
C ALA A 41 4.98 2.49 18.84
N THR A 42 5.20 3.78 19.14
CA THR A 42 5.40 4.80 18.12
C THR A 42 6.30 5.94 18.59
N THR A 43 6.93 6.64 17.65
CA THR A 43 7.64 7.90 17.90
C THR A 43 6.74 9.12 17.67
N PHE A 44 5.50 8.93 17.22
CA PHE A 44 4.55 10.03 17.07
C PHE A 44 4.11 10.55 18.43
N GLU A 45 3.99 11.86 18.57
CA GLU A 45 3.55 12.52 19.80
C GLU A 45 2.04 12.38 20.03
N ASP A 46 1.26 12.22 18.95
CA ASP A 46 -0.19 12.10 19.02
C ASP A 46 -0.71 10.75 18.52
N ALA A 47 -1.68 10.19 19.26
CA ALA A 47 -2.27 8.89 18.95
C ALA A 47 -3.02 8.87 17.61
N LYS A 48 -3.55 10.02 17.15
CA LYS A 48 -4.31 10.12 15.90
C LYS A 48 -3.39 9.94 14.69
N SER A 49 -2.23 10.60 14.67
CA SER A 49 -1.21 10.43 13.63
C SER A 49 -0.69 9.00 13.63
N ALA A 50 -0.38 8.44 14.80
CA ALA A 50 0.05 7.04 14.91
C ALA A 50 -0.98 6.08 14.30
N THR A 51 -2.25 6.28 14.61
CA THR A 51 -3.36 5.47 14.07
C THR A 51 -3.52 5.66 12.56
N ASN A 52 -3.47 6.89 12.07
CA ASN A 52 -3.60 7.21 10.65
C ASN A 52 -2.47 6.60 9.82
N TRP A 53 -1.24 6.64 10.33
CA TRP A 53 -0.09 6.00 9.70
C TRP A 53 -0.19 4.48 9.76
N TYR A 54 -0.54 3.92 10.91
CA TYR A 54 -0.71 2.47 11.04
C TYR A 54 -1.81 1.93 10.12
N TRP A 55 -2.88 2.71 9.90
CA TRP A 55 -3.95 2.34 8.98
C TRP A 55 -3.46 2.07 7.56
N GLN A 56 -2.41 2.77 7.10
CA GLN A 56 -1.84 2.57 5.77
C GLN A 56 -1.25 1.16 5.59
N ARG A 57 -0.98 0.42 6.67
CA ARG A 57 -0.52 -0.98 6.60
C ARG A 57 -1.46 -1.87 5.76
N GLY A 58 -2.77 -1.61 5.79
CA GLY A 58 -3.75 -2.38 5.03
C GLY A 58 -3.46 -2.40 3.51
N TRP A 59 -2.82 -1.34 2.99
CA TRP A 59 -2.40 -1.29 1.61
C TRP A 59 -1.32 -2.31 1.26
N ILE A 60 -0.36 -2.55 2.15
CA ILE A 60 0.72 -3.52 1.91
C ILE A 60 0.12 -4.92 1.71
N GLU A 61 -0.82 -5.32 2.57
CA GLU A 61 -1.49 -6.61 2.47
C GLU A 61 -2.31 -6.73 1.17
N GLN A 62 -2.97 -5.63 0.77
CA GLN A 62 -3.72 -5.58 -0.48
C GLN A 62 -2.82 -5.70 -1.70
N SER A 63 -1.68 -5.00 -1.72
CA SER A 63 -0.68 -5.09 -2.80
C SER A 63 -0.08 -6.49 -2.91
N PHE A 64 0.22 -7.15 -1.79
CA PHE A 64 0.68 -8.55 -1.81
C PHE A 64 -0.38 -9.52 -2.31
N ARG A 65 -1.65 -9.29 -1.95
CA ARG A 65 -2.76 -10.10 -2.46
C ARG A 65 -2.89 -9.93 -3.98
N ASP A 66 -2.90 -8.70 -4.46
CA ASP A 66 -3.02 -8.38 -5.89
C ASP A 66 -1.83 -8.96 -6.68
N ALA A 67 -0.60 -8.83 -6.16
CA ALA A 67 0.61 -9.46 -6.73
C ALA A 67 0.44 -10.97 -6.91
N LYS A 68 -0.01 -11.66 -5.85
CA LYS A 68 -0.18 -13.12 -5.86
C LYS A 68 -1.31 -13.56 -6.76
N SER A 69 -2.52 -13.03 -6.58
CA SER A 69 -3.73 -13.55 -7.24
C SER A 69 -3.99 -12.93 -8.61
N ARG A 70 -3.98 -11.60 -8.72
CA ARG A 70 -4.34 -10.90 -9.97
C ARG A 70 -3.22 -10.94 -10.98
N PHE A 71 -2.00 -10.64 -10.54
CA PHE A 71 -0.80 -10.68 -11.40
C PHE A 71 -0.17 -12.07 -11.47
N GLY A 72 -0.78 -13.06 -10.79
CA GLY A 72 -0.40 -14.46 -10.93
C GLY A 72 0.99 -14.81 -10.43
N LEU A 73 1.59 -14.01 -9.54
CA LEU A 73 2.93 -14.28 -9.01
C LEU A 73 3.01 -15.67 -8.36
N ASN A 74 1.90 -16.18 -7.79
CA ASN A 74 1.83 -17.53 -7.22
C ASN A 74 1.79 -18.67 -8.25
N ARG A 75 1.56 -18.36 -9.53
CA ARG A 75 1.52 -19.34 -10.64
C ARG A 75 2.83 -19.36 -11.44
N VAL A 76 3.66 -18.32 -11.32
CA VAL A 76 4.93 -18.25 -12.06
C VAL A 76 5.95 -19.17 -11.40
N LYS A 77 6.55 -20.08 -12.19
CA LYS A 77 7.70 -20.88 -11.79
C LYS A 77 8.97 -20.23 -12.36
N VAL A 78 9.80 -19.67 -11.49
CA VAL A 78 11.06 -19.04 -11.90
C VAL A 78 12.23 -19.93 -11.48
N GLY A 79 13.05 -20.32 -12.46
CA GLY A 79 14.16 -21.27 -12.24
C GLY A 79 15.45 -20.67 -11.67
N SER A 80 15.54 -19.34 -11.47
CA SER A 80 16.71 -18.71 -10.85
C SER A 80 16.35 -17.53 -9.95
N PRO A 81 17.12 -17.28 -8.87
CA PRO A 81 16.89 -16.14 -7.97
C PRO A 81 16.96 -14.77 -8.67
N GLU A 82 17.84 -14.61 -9.66
CA GLU A 82 18.04 -13.34 -10.38
C GLU A 82 16.82 -13.01 -11.23
N ARG A 83 16.21 -14.03 -11.87
CA ARG A 83 14.97 -13.86 -12.63
C ARG A 83 13.81 -13.53 -11.71
N LEU A 84 13.77 -14.11 -10.50
CA LEU A 84 12.72 -13.81 -9.52
C LEU A 84 12.88 -12.37 -9.02
N SER A 85 14.09 -11.94 -8.72
CA SER A 85 14.39 -10.55 -8.33
C SER A 85 13.92 -9.55 -9.40
N ARG A 86 14.28 -9.79 -10.68
CA ARG A 86 13.82 -8.94 -11.79
C ARG A 86 12.29 -8.92 -11.94
N LEU A 87 11.64 -10.07 -11.79
CA LEU A 87 10.18 -10.16 -11.84
C LEU A 87 9.53 -9.36 -10.70
N LEU A 88 10.04 -9.49 -9.47
CA LEU A 88 9.52 -8.76 -8.31
C LEU A 88 9.73 -7.25 -8.46
N MET A 89 10.88 -6.83 -8.99
CA MET A 89 11.15 -5.42 -9.28
C MET A 89 10.15 -4.87 -10.31
N ALA A 90 9.99 -5.55 -11.45
CA ALA A 90 9.03 -5.15 -12.48
C ALA A 90 7.58 -5.11 -11.96
N LEU A 91 7.19 -6.12 -11.17
CA LEU A 91 5.87 -6.17 -10.56
C LEU A 91 5.65 -5.05 -9.54
N SER A 92 6.66 -4.74 -8.72
CA SER A 92 6.62 -3.62 -7.79
C SER A 92 6.44 -2.31 -8.54
N THR A 93 7.20 -2.08 -9.60
CA THR A 93 7.06 -0.88 -10.45
C THR A 93 5.66 -0.78 -11.06
N ALA A 94 5.12 -1.88 -11.60
CA ALA A 94 3.78 -1.91 -12.17
C ALA A 94 2.69 -1.60 -11.12
N LEU A 95 2.78 -2.20 -9.92
CA LEU A 95 1.83 -1.95 -8.83
C LEU A 95 1.92 -0.51 -8.31
N SER A 96 3.13 0.06 -8.19
CA SER A 96 3.33 1.46 -7.83
C SER A 96 2.68 2.39 -8.87
N TRP A 97 2.87 2.10 -10.15
CA TRP A 97 2.29 2.89 -11.23
C TRP A 97 0.76 2.82 -11.26
N LEU A 98 0.19 1.61 -11.14
CA LEU A 98 -1.27 1.43 -11.00
C LEU A 98 -1.82 2.11 -9.74
N THR A 99 -1.06 2.12 -8.65
CA THR A 99 -1.44 2.84 -7.44
C THR A 99 -1.54 4.34 -7.72
N LEU A 100 -0.52 4.93 -8.35
CA LEU A 100 -0.55 6.34 -8.71
C LEU A 100 -1.71 6.69 -9.65
N MET A 101 -2.04 5.82 -10.61
CA MET A 101 -3.19 6.05 -11.50
C MET A 101 -4.55 5.88 -10.82
N GLY A 102 -4.67 4.92 -9.91
CA GLY A 102 -5.94 4.59 -9.25
C GLY A 102 -6.28 5.51 -8.08
N LEU A 103 -5.36 6.39 -7.69
CA LEU A 103 -5.58 7.38 -6.65
C LEU A 103 -6.50 8.50 -7.17
N PRO A 104 -7.51 8.95 -6.41
CA PRO A 104 -8.33 10.11 -6.76
C PRO A 104 -7.50 11.36 -7.09
N GLU A 105 -6.38 11.53 -6.39
CA GLU A 105 -5.45 12.65 -6.53
C GLU A 105 -4.75 12.67 -7.90
N SER A 106 -4.79 11.57 -8.66
CA SER A 106 -4.25 11.53 -10.02
C SER A 106 -5.01 12.40 -11.02
N GLY A 107 -6.27 12.74 -10.71
CA GLY A 107 -7.17 13.44 -11.63
C GLY A 107 -7.59 12.61 -12.87
N LEU A 108 -7.22 11.33 -12.95
CA LEU A 108 -7.50 10.47 -14.10
C LEU A 108 -8.84 9.73 -13.98
N LEU A 109 -9.35 9.60 -12.76
CA LEU A 109 -10.61 8.89 -12.50
C LEU A 109 -11.80 9.81 -12.78
N PRO A 110 -12.75 9.40 -13.63
CA PRO A 110 -13.99 10.15 -13.83
C PRO A 110 -14.78 10.31 -12.53
N GLU A 111 -15.62 11.34 -12.46
CA GLU A 111 -16.54 11.52 -11.34
C GLU A 111 -17.47 10.31 -11.18
N GLY A 112 -17.69 9.88 -9.94
CA GLY A 112 -18.52 8.70 -9.66
C GLY A 112 -17.92 7.35 -10.10
N PHE A 113 -16.75 7.32 -10.74
CA PHE A 113 -16.15 6.09 -11.27
C PHE A 113 -15.88 5.04 -10.19
N ARG A 114 -15.43 5.48 -9.01
CA ARG A 114 -15.24 4.57 -7.86
C ARG A 114 -16.54 3.90 -7.44
N ALA A 115 -17.66 4.65 -7.41
CA ALA A 115 -18.96 4.09 -7.06
C ALA A 115 -19.40 3.06 -8.11
N ALA A 116 -19.24 3.39 -9.40
CA ALA A 116 -19.57 2.51 -10.52
C ALA A 116 -18.79 1.19 -10.48
N VAL A 117 -17.48 1.23 -10.21
CA VAL A 117 -16.65 0.01 -10.10
C VAL A 117 -16.92 -0.74 -8.80
N SER A 118 -17.26 -0.05 -7.71
CA SER A 118 -17.58 -0.68 -6.42
C SER A 118 -18.92 -1.42 -6.37
N ALA A 119 -19.82 -1.17 -7.33
CA ALA A 119 -21.04 -1.95 -7.49
C ALA A 119 -20.75 -3.45 -7.71
N TRP A 120 -19.55 -3.78 -8.16
CA TRP A 120 -19.10 -5.14 -8.48
C TRP A 120 -18.27 -5.78 -7.35
N GLY A 121 -18.12 -5.13 -6.19
CA GLY A 121 -17.45 -5.67 -5.00
C GLY A 121 -16.41 -4.74 -4.36
N ARG A 122 -15.57 -5.28 -3.47
CA ARG A 122 -14.48 -4.51 -2.82
C ARG A 122 -13.39 -4.18 -3.83
N VAL A 123 -13.27 -2.91 -4.20
CA VAL A 123 -12.29 -2.44 -5.20
C VAL A 123 -10.98 -2.04 -4.53
N SER A 124 -9.85 -2.59 -5.00
CA SER A 124 -8.52 -2.07 -4.66
C SER A 124 -8.18 -0.87 -5.52
N VAL A 125 -7.23 -0.03 -5.08
CA VAL A 125 -6.74 1.07 -5.92
C VAL A 125 -6.13 0.55 -7.22
N SER A 126 -5.37 -0.54 -7.16
CA SER A 126 -4.88 -1.21 -8.37
C SER A 126 -6.02 -1.71 -9.26
N SER A 127 -7.12 -2.22 -8.67
CA SER A 127 -8.30 -2.62 -9.44
C SER A 127 -8.97 -1.42 -10.11
N MET A 128 -8.96 -0.25 -9.47
CA MET A 128 -9.49 0.98 -10.08
C MET A 128 -8.70 1.37 -11.31
N ALA A 129 -7.37 1.35 -11.21
CA ALA A 129 -6.50 1.66 -12.33
C ALA A 129 -6.64 0.66 -13.49
N LEU A 130 -6.79 -0.64 -13.19
CA LEU A 130 -7.03 -1.65 -14.23
C LEU A 130 -8.35 -1.41 -14.97
N TRP A 131 -9.43 -1.08 -14.27
CA TRP A 131 -10.70 -0.72 -14.88
C TRP A 131 -10.61 0.55 -15.73
N LEU A 132 -9.84 1.54 -15.27
CA LEU A 132 -9.57 2.74 -16.05
C LEU A 132 -8.82 2.40 -17.35
N LEU A 133 -7.78 1.57 -17.27
CA LEU A 133 -7.02 1.12 -18.44
C LEU A 133 -7.90 0.34 -19.43
N GLU A 134 -8.77 -0.54 -18.93
CA GLU A 134 -9.74 -1.27 -19.74
C GLU A 134 -10.72 -0.32 -20.46
N LYS A 135 -11.20 0.71 -19.77
CA LYS A 135 -12.07 1.74 -20.36
C LYS A 135 -11.37 2.60 -21.41
N LEU A 136 -10.11 2.96 -21.19
CA LEU A 136 -9.34 3.80 -22.10
C LEU A 136 -8.81 3.02 -23.31
N GLY A 137 -8.63 1.70 -23.18
CA GLY A 137 -8.00 0.85 -24.20
C GLY A 137 -6.53 1.16 -24.48
N ASN A 138 -5.95 2.15 -23.78
CA ASN A 138 -4.56 2.56 -23.89
C ASN A 138 -4.09 3.24 -22.58
N ILE A 139 -2.78 3.40 -22.45
CA ILE A 139 -2.13 4.10 -21.34
C ILE A 139 -2.33 5.62 -21.50
N PRO A 140 -2.82 6.35 -20.48
CA PRO A 140 -2.92 7.81 -20.56
C PRO A 140 -1.56 8.45 -20.83
N LEU A 141 -1.49 9.39 -21.77
CA LEU A 141 -0.24 10.07 -22.15
C LEU A 141 0.41 10.82 -20.98
N CYS A 142 -0.39 11.36 -20.06
CA CYS A 142 0.09 11.99 -18.83
C CYS A 142 0.80 11.03 -17.87
N CYS A 143 0.61 9.72 -18.06
CA CYS A 143 1.25 8.67 -17.26
C CYS A 143 2.55 8.15 -17.89
N LEU A 144 2.88 8.58 -19.11
CA LEU A 144 4.12 8.21 -19.79
C LEU A 144 5.22 9.22 -19.45
N PRO A 145 6.49 8.77 -19.38
CA PRO A 145 7.62 9.69 -19.27
C PRO A 145 7.53 10.68 -20.43
N ARG A 146 7.54 11.98 -20.13
CA ARG A 146 7.65 12.99 -21.18
C ARG A 146 8.99 12.78 -21.85
N THR A 147 8.99 12.41 -23.13
CA THR A 147 10.19 12.50 -23.93
C THR A 147 10.51 13.98 -24.03
N SER A 148 11.65 14.40 -23.49
CA SER A 148 12.21 15.72 -23.72
C SER A 148 12.61 15.80 -25.20
N SER A 149 11.61 16.05 -26.05
CA SER A 149 11.75 16.33 -27.47
C SER A 149 11.05 17.64 -27.77
N ASP A 150 11.39 18.67 -27.00
CA ASP A 150 11.29 20.06 -27.41
C ASP A 150 12.72 20.61 -27.31
N GLY A 151 13.20 21.16 -28.43
CA GLY A 151 14.61 21.50 -28.69
C GLY A 151 15.13 22.75 -27.99
#